data_AF-A0A382VA03-F1
#
_entry.id   AF-A0A382VA03-F1
#
_cell.length_a   1.000
_cell.length_b   1.000
_cell.length_c   1.000
_cell.angle_alpha   90.00
_cell.angle_beta   90.00
_cell.angle_gamma   90.00
#
_symmetry.space_group_name_H-M   'P 1'
#
loop_
_entity.id
_entity.type
_entity.pdbx_description
1 polymer ?
#
loop_
_entity_poly.entity_id
_entity_poly.type
_entity_poly.pdbx_seq_one_letter_code
_entity_poly.pdbx_strand_id
1 'polypeptide(L)' 'VSNRTTCSTAWLDNNLGNVKILDGSFYLPAENRDAEAEFAATHITGAQRFNIDFV' A
#
# COMPACT_ATOMS: atom_id res chain seq x y z
N VAL A 1 -26.16 4.39 -3.72
CA VAL A 1 -25.05 3.43 -3.93
C VAL A 1 -24.13 3.52 -2.73
N SER A 2 -23.98 2.46 -1.93
CA SER A 2 -23.02 2.46 -0.82
C SER A 2 -21.61 2.45 -1.42
N ASN A 3 -20.90 3.57 -1.31
CA ASN A 3 -19.50 3.64 -1.75
C ASN A 3 -18.67 2.79 -0.78
N ARG A 4 -18.09 1.70 -1.26
CA ARG A 4 -17.36 0.74 -0.41
C ARG A 4 -15.91 1.22 -0.34
N THR A 5 -15.54 1.80 0.79
CA THR A 5 -14.22 2.41 1.03
C THR A 5 -13.20 1.45 1.63
N THR A 6 -13.63 0.27 2.08
CA THR A 6 -12.77 -0.75 2.71
C THR A 6 -13.05 -2.14 2.15
N CYS A 7 -12.05 -3.02 2.21
CA CYS A 7 -12.14 -4.42 1.81
C CYS A 7 -11.37 -5.31 2.79
N SER A 8 -11.62 -6.62 2.75
CA SER A 8 -10.84 -7.61 3.51
C SER A 8 -9.63 -8.08 2.72
N THR A 9 -8.63 -8.64 3.41
CA THR A 9 -7.47 -9.28 2.77
C THR A 9 -7.86 -10.44 1.86
N ALA A 10 -8.85 -11.25 2.26
CA ALA A 10 -9.37 -12.33 1.44
C ALA A 10 -10.05 -11.82 0.16
N TRP A 11 -10.76 -10.68 0.22
CA TRP A 11 -11.32 -10.09 -0.99
C TRP A 11 -10.20 -9.57 -1.90
N LEU A 12 -9.19 -8.90 -1.35
CA LEU A 12 -8.07 -8.37 -2.12
C LEU A 12 -7.29 -9.47 -2.84
N ASP A 13 -7.00 -10.58 -2.15
CA ASP A 13 -6.31 -11.74 -2.71
C ASP A 13 -7.04 -12.32 -3.94
N ASN A 14 -8.38 -12.44 -3.85
CA ASN A 14 -9.22 -12.89 -4.96
C ASN A 14 -9.36 -11.87 -6.11
N ASN A 15 -8.89 -10.64 -5.95
CA ASN A 15 -9.10 -9.53 -6.89
C ASN A 15 -7.81 -8.83 -7.32
N LEU A 16 -6.61 -9.39 -7.05
CA LEU A 16 -5.31 -8.76 -7.37
C LEU A 16 -5.18 -8.33 -8.84
N GLY A 17 -5.79 -9.06 -9.78
CA GLY A 17 -5.78 -8.71 -11.20
C GLY A 17 -6.75 -7.59 -11.61
N ASN A 18 -7.71 -7.25 -10.75
CA ASN A 18 -8.79 -6.31 -11.04
C ASN A 18 -8.56 -4.92 -10.44
N VAL A 19 -7.56 -4.77 -9.57
CA VAL A 19 -7.29 -3.52 -8.84
C VAL A 19 -5.84 -3.09 -9.00
N LYS A 20 -5.59 -1.79 -8.77
CA LYS A 20 -4.25 -1.26 -8.57
C LYS A 20 -4.05 -1.04 -7.09
N ILE A 21 -2.91 -1.49 -6.58
CA ILE A 21 -2.57 -1.43 -5.16
C ILE A 21 -1.52 -0.35 -4.99
N LEU A 22 -1.76 0.57 -4.06
CA LEU A 22 -0.83 1.62 -3.71
C LEU A 22 -0.40 1.42 -2.26
N ASP A 23 0.91 1.33 -2.04
CA ASP A 23 1.50 1.33 -0.72
C ASP A 23 1.76 2.77 -0.26
N GLY A 24 0.90 3.25 0.63
CA GLY A 24 0.96 4.58 1.21
C GLY A 24 1.69 4.64 2.56
N SER A 25 2.59 3.70 2.85
CA SER A 25 3.34 3.69 4.11
C SER A 25 4.13 4.98 4.30
N PHE A 26 4.08 5.50 5.52
CA PHE A 26 4.77 6.71 5.97
C PHE A 26 5.06 6.56 7.45
N TYR A 27 6.19 7.09 7.89
CA TYR A 27 6.63 7.03 9.29
C TYR A 27 6.91 8.44 9.81
N LEU A 28 6.56 8.68 11.07
CA LEU A 28 6.96 9.91 11.73
C LEU A 28 8.50 9.96 11.83
N PRO A 29 9.13 11.14 11.78
CA PRO A 29 10.60 11.25 11.78
C PRO A 29 11.30 10.54 12.94
N ALA A 30 10.63 10.44 14.10
CA ALA A 30 11.18 9.80 15.29
C ALA A 30 11.15 8.25 15.25
N GLU A 31 10.41 7.64 14.33
CA GLU A 31 10.29 6.17 14.24
C GLU A 31 11.53 5.50 13.63
N ASN A 32 12.41 6.26 12.96
CA ASN A 32 13.65 5.77 12.36
C ASN A 32 13.44 4.52 11.46
N ARG A 33 12.38 4.55 10.66
CA ARG A 33 12.03 3.51 9.67
C ARG A 33 12.06 4.09 8.27
N ASP A 34 12.40 3.24 7.30
CA ASP A 34 12.51 3.61 5.90
C ASP A 34 11.44 2.88 5.08
N ALA A 35 10.38 3.61 4.70
CA ALA A 35 9.27 3.05 3.94
C ALA A 35 9.67 2.60 2.52
N GLU A 36 10.67 3.25 1.91
CA GLU A 36 11.18 2.84 0.58
C GLU A 36 11.93 1.52 0.69
N ALA A 37 12.81 1.39 1.68
CA ALA A 37 13.56 0.16 1.92
C ALA A 37 12.63 -1.03 2.28
N GLU A 38 11.61 -0.78 3.10
CA GLU A 38 10.64 -1.82 3.48
C GLU A 38 9.77 -2.26 2.31
N PHE A 39 9.28 -1.31 1.49
CA PHE A 39 8.54 -1.63 0.27
C PHE A 39 9.41 -2.46 -0.69
N ALA A 40 10.69 -2.08 -0.89
CA ALA A 40 11.61 -2.85 -1.72
C ALA A 40 11.88 -4.26 -1.17
N ALA A 41 11.89 -4.44 0.15
CA ALA A 41 12.12 -5.73 0.79
C ALA A 41 10.90 -6.66 0.71
N THR A 42 9.69 -6.15 0.95
CA THR A 42 8.44 -6.93 0.87
C THR A 42 7.23 -6.02 0.68
N HIS A 43 6.41 -6.34 -0.32
CA HIS A 43 5.12 -5.68 -0.57
C HIS A 43 4.14 -6.67 -1.22
N ILE A 44 2.87 -6.30 -1.29
CA ILE A 44 1.86 -7.09 -2.01
C ILE A 44 2.21 -7.11 -3.50
N THR A 45 2.21 -8.29 -4.13
CA THR A 45 2.51 -8.44 -5.56
C THR A 45 1.70 -7.47 -6.42
N GLY A 46 2.39 -6.70 -7.25
CA GLY A 46 1.78 -5.72 -8.16
C GLY A 46 1.43 -4.37 -7.52
N ALA A 47 1.76 -4.16 -6.24
CA ALA A 47 1.65 -2.85 -5.60
C ALA A 47 2.68 -1.85 -6.17
N GLN A 48 2.33 -0.57 -6.11
CA GLN A 48 3.22 0.54 -6.41
C GLN A 48 3.40 1.40 -5.17
N ARG A 49 4.61 1.87 -4.93
CA ARG A 49 4.92 2.80 -3.85
C ARG A 49 4.27 4.16 -4.12
N PHE A 50 3.55 4.70 -3.14
CA PHE A 50 3.00 6.05 -3.16
C PHE A 50 3.65 6.90 -2.07
N ASN A 51 4.79 7.52 -2.41
CA ASN A 51 5.50 8.41 -1.50
C ASN A 51 4.79 9.77 -1.41
N ILE A 52 4.21 10.05 -0.25
CA ILE A 52 3.42 11.26 0.01
C ILE A 52 4.27 12.52 0.20
N ASP A 53 5.57 12.39 0.42
CA ASP A 53 6.46 13.55 0.61
C ASP A 53 6.95 14.15 -0.71
N PHE A 54 6.72 13.46 -1.83
CA PHE A 54 7.28 13.80 -3.14
C PHE A 54 6.26 14.45 -4.11
N VAL A 55 5.13 14.96 -3.60
CA VAL A 55 4.09 15.65 -4.41
C VAL A 55 4.44 17.09 -4.76
#